data_AF-A0A957TGU7-F1
#
_entry.id   AF-A0A957TGU7-F1
#
_cell.length_a   1.000
_cell.length_b   1.000
_cell.length_c   1.000
_cell.angle_alpha   90.00
_cell.angle_beta   90.00
_cell.angle_gamma   90.00
#
_symmetry.space_group_name_H-M   'P 1'
#
loop_
_entity.id
_entity.type
_entity.pdbx_description
1 polymer ?
#
loop_
_entity_poly.entity_id
_entity_poly.type
_entity_poly.pdbx_seq_one_letter_code
_entity_poly.pdbx_strand_id
1 'polypeptide(L)'
;MNKFLVVVILFLGVVVVAFSFGELETIVLTLQKAHLSFFLLAIFVQCMWFVSSGRMYQSIFHLLGVHEDVLTLSRIATAANFINVVAPTAGAGGVALFAAEAKRRGHPAGKATVAAALFILLDLSSFLVVLSLGLIVLVRRNDLDAGEISASAILFATAMVFAFFLYLGY
;
A
#
# COMPACT_ATOMS: atom_id res chain seq x y z
N MET A 1 -22.35 -4.67 -18.83
CA MET A 1 -20.97 -4.26 -18.44
C MET A 1 -20.07 -4.45 -19.63
N ASN A 2 -19.53 -3.35 -20.12
CA ASN A 2 -19.51 -3.06 -21.55
C ASN A 2 -18.22 -3.58 -22.17
N LYS A 3 -18.31 -4.39 -23.24
CA LYS A 3 -17.16 -4.85 -24.04
C LYS A 3 -16.20 -3.71 -24.41
N PHE A 4 -16.74 -2.49 -24.53
CA PHE A 4 -16.00 -1.24 -24.67
C PHE A 4 -15.01 -0.96 -23.53
N LEU A 5 -15.41 -1.12 -22.26
CA LEU A 5 -14.55 -0.95 -21.09
C LEU A 5 -13.39 -1.96 -21.09
N VAL A 6 -13.66 -3.21 -21.48
CA VAL A 6 -12.64 -4.25 -21.58
C VAL A 6 -11.63 -3.89 -22.67
N VAL A 7 -12.10 -3.44 -23.84
CA VAL A 7 -11.22 -3.02 -24.95
C VAL A 7 -10.38 -1.79 -24.57
N VAL A 8 -10.97 -0.82 -23.87
CA VAL A 8 -10.26 0.38 -23.41
C VAL A 8 -9.20 0.02 -22.36
N ILE A 9 -9.50 -0.85 -21.40
CA ILE A 9 -8.53 -1.32 -20.39
C ILE A 9 -7.39 -2.09 -21.07
N LEU A 10 -7.72 -2.95 -22.04
CA LEU A 10 -6.73 -3.75 -22.75
C LEU A 10 -5.84 -2.89 -23.65
N PHE A 11 -6.41 -1.86 -24.29
CA PHE A 11 -5.66 -0.86 -25.07
C PHE A 11 -4.75 -0.01 -24.18
N LEU A 12 -5.25 0.49 -23.04
CA LEU A 12 -4.43 1.18 -22.03
C LEU A 12 -3.30 0.29 -21.51
N GLY A 13 -3.56 -0.99 -21.26
CA GLY A 13 -2.53 -1.96 -20.88
C GLY A 13 -1.44 -2.10 -21.95
N VAL A 14 -1.82 -2.20 -23.22
CA VAL A 14 -0.87 -2.26 -24.35
C VAL A 14 -0.07 -0.96 -24.48
N VAL A 15 -0.69 0.20 -24.29
CA VAL A 15 -0.02 1.50 -24.34
C VAL A 15 0.97 1.64 -23.18
N VAL A 16 0.59 1.28 -21.95
CA VAL A 16 1.49 1.29 -20.79
C VAL A 16 2.68 0.36 -21.00
N VAL A 17 2.45 -0.84 -21.53
CA VAL A 17 3.52 -1.79 -21.88
C VAL A 17 4.42 -1.23 -22.99
N ALA A 18 3.84 -0.62 -24.03
CA ALA A 18 4.58 -0.01 -25.13
C ALA A 18 5.46 1.17 -24.68
N PHE A 19 4.96 2.04 -23.80
CA PHE A 19 5.73 3.14 -23.21
C PHE A 19 6.77 2.63 -22.19
N SER A 20 6.48 1.54 -21.47
CA SER A 20 7.42 0.93 -20.53
C SER A 20 8.66 0.34 -21.23
N PHE A 21 8.61 -0.04 -22.52
CA PHE A 21 9.78 -0.62 -23.20
C PHE A 21 10.96 0.35 -23.31
N GLY A 22 10.73 1.65 -23.48
CA GLY A 22 11.80 2.66 -23.45
C GLY A 22 12.35 2.89 -22.04
N GLU A 23 11.49 2.79 -21.03
CA GLU A 23 11.91 2.84 -19.63
C GLU A 23 12.69 1.58 -19.23
N LEU A 24 12.34 0.40 -19.75
CA LEU A 24 13.03 -0.87 -19.49
C LEU A 24 14.50 -0.83 -19.92
N GLU A 25 14.80 -0.25 -21.09
CA GLU A 25 16.19 -0.08 -21.54
C GLU A 25 16.98 0.84 -20.59
N THR A 26 16.34 1.94 -20.15
CA THR A 26 16.91 2.87 -19.19
C THR A 26 17.13 2.21 -17.82
N ILE A 27 16.19 1.39 -17.36
CA ILE A 27 16.27 0.61 -16.13
C ILE A 27 17.44 -0.37 -16.22
N VAL A 28 17.57 -1.12 -17.32
CA VAL A 28 18.66 -2.09 -17.52
C VAL A 28 20.02 -1.40 -17.54
N LEU A 29 20.16 -0.28 -18.24
CA LEU A 29 21.39 0.51 -18.26
C LEU A 29 21.75 1.07 -16.87
N THR A 30 20.74 1.47 -16.09
CA THR A 30 20.93 1.93 -14.72
C THR A 30 21.29 0.78 -13.78
N LEU A 31 20.69 -0.39 -13.97
CA LEU A 31 20.98 -1.61 -13.20
C LEU A 31 22.40 -2.13 -13.47
N GLN A 32 22.87 -2.04 -14.72
CA GLN A 32 24.25 -2.39 -15.08
C GLN A 32 25.28 -1.47 -14.42
N LYS A 33 24.91 -0.21 -14.18
CA LYS A 33 25.73 0.75 -13.45
C LYS A 33 25.53 0.68 -11.94
N ALA A 34 24.54 -0.08 -11.46
CA ALA A 34 24.23 -0.18 -10.05
C ALA A 34 25.29 -1.00 -9.32
N HIS A 35 25.75 -0.49 -8.18
CA HIS A 35 26.58 -1.26 -7.28
C HIS A 35 25.78 -2.43 -6.70
N LEU A 36 26.25 -3.65 -6.97
CA LEU A 36 25.58 -4.91 -6.59
C LEU A 36 25.23 -4.98 -5.10
N SER A 37 26.06 -4.42 -4.23
CA SER A 37 25.83 -4.38 -2.78
C SER A 37 24.59 -3.55 -2.41
N PHE A 38 24.39 -2.38 -3.01
CA PHE A 38 23.21 -1.56 -2.76
C PHE A 38 21.95 -2.17 -3.37
N PHE A 39 22.08 -2.83 -4.53
CA PHE A 39 20.97 -3.56 -5.14
C PHE A 39 20.50 -4.72 -4.26
N LEU A 40 21.43 -5.53 -3.74
CA LEU A 40 21.10 -6.60 -2.78
C LEU A 40 20.49 -6.06 -1.49
N LEU A 41 21.01 -4.94 -0.97
CA LEU A 41 20.45 -4.29 0.20
C LEU A 41 19.00 -3.81 -0.06
N ALA A 42 18.73 -3.23 -1.21
CA ALA A 42 17.38 -2.81 -1.60
C ALA A 42 16.41 -4.00 -1.66
N ILE A 43 16.83 -5.13 -2.25
CA ILE A 43 16.03 -6.37 -2.26
C ILE A 43 15.77 -6.85 -0.83
N PHE A 44 16.78 -6.85 0.03
CA PHE A 44 16.63 -7.28 1.42
C PHE A 44 15.65 -6.41 2.20
N VAL A 45 15.76 -5.09 2.08
CA VAL A 45 14.83 -4.12 2.69
C VAL A 45 13.41 -4.34 2.17
N GLN A 46 13.25 -4.56 0.86
CA GLN A 46 11.95 -4.84 0.25
C GLN A 46 11.33 -6.15 0.79
N CYS A 47 12.13 -7.21 0.93
CA CYS A 47 11.68 -8.46 1.54
C CYS A 47 11.27 -8.25 3.01
N MET A 48 12.06 -7.48 3.77
CA MET A 48 11.74 -7.14 5.15
C MET A 48 10.43 -6.35 5.26
N TRP A 49 10.18 -5.42 4.32
CA TRP A 49 8.92 -4.69 4.21
C TRP A 49 7.75 -5.64 3.99
N PHE A 50 7.84 -6.57 3.03
CA PHE A 50 6.78 -7.55 2.77
C PHE A 50 6.43 -8.39 4.02
N VAL A 51 7.46 -8.82 4.75
CA VAL A 51 7.28 -9.58 6.00
C VAL A 51 6.63 -8.72 7.09
N SER A 52 7.07 -7.46 7.24
CA SER A 52 6.48 -6.52 8.20
C SER A 52 5.01 -6.25 7.91
N SER A 53 4.67 -5.98 6.65
CA SER A 53 3.28 -5.82 6.21
C SER A 53 2.47 -7.08 6.54
N GLY A 54 2.97 -8.27 6.19
CA GLY A 54 2.33 -9.56 6.51
C GLY A 54 2.03 -9.74 8.00
N ARG A 55 2.95 -9.33 8.88
CA ARG A 55 2.74 -9.37 10.35
C ARG A 55 1.70 -8.36 10.83
N MET A 56 1.67 -7.17 10.25
CA MET A 56 0.63 -6.18 10.57
C MET A 56 -0.76 -6.75 10.26
N TYR A 57 -0.92 -7.42 9.12
CA TYR A 57 -2.15 -8.13 8.79
C TYR A 57 -2.46 -9.25 9.78
N GLN A 58 -1.48 -10.09 10.12
CA GLN A 58 -1.68 -11.16 11.09
C GLN A 58 -2.21 -10.62 12.42
N SER A 59 -1.65 -9.51 12.92
CA SER A 59 -2.08 -8.90 14.18
C SER A 59 -3.55 -8.42 14.13
N ILE A 60 -3.99 -7.85 13.00
CA ILE A 60 -5.37 -7.39 12.81
C ILE A 60 -6.33 -8.59 12.70
N PHE A 61 -5.97 -9.63 11.95
CA PHE A 61 -6.79 -10.83 11.83
C PHE A 61 -6.88 -11.62 13.15
N HIS A 62 -5.81 -11.64 13.94
CA HIS A 62 -5.81 -12.24 15.29
C HIS A 62 -6.74 -11.47 16.23
N LEU A 63 -6.71 -10.12 16.21
CA LEU A 63 -7.66 -9.28 16.96
C LEU A 63 -9.12 -9.53 16.57
N LEU A 64 -9.37 -9.98 15.34
CA LEU A 64 -10.69 -10.34 14.83
C LEU A 64 -11.09 -11.80 15.08
N GLY A 65 -10.23 -12.57 15.76
CA GLY A 65 -10.47 -13.96 16.15
C GLY A 65 -10.17 -14.98 15.05
N VAL A 66 -9.43 -14.60 14.00
CA VAL A 66 -9.12 -15.46 12.85
C VAL A 66 -7.66 -15.89 12.91
N HIS A 67 -7.44 -17.19 13.12
CA HIS A 67 -6.12 -17.80 13.11
C HIS A 67 -5.82 -18.35 11.72
N GLU A 68 -5.31 -17.50 10.84
CA GLU A 68 -4.83 -17.87 9.50
C GLU A 68 -3.30 -17.82 9.45
N ASP A 69 -2.73 -18.65 8.60
CA ASP A 69 -1.27 -18.78 8.50
C ASP A 69 -0.65 -17.51 7.89
N VAL A 70 0.48 -17.06 8.47
CA VAL A 70 1.14 -15.78 8.16
C VAL A 70 1.53 -15.71 6.68
N LEU A 71 1.91 -16.85 6.12
CA LEU A 71 2.31 -16.98 4.73
C LEU A 71 1.14 -16.73 3.77
N THR A 72 -0.05 -17.17 4.13
CA THR A 72 -1.28 -17.00 3.33
C THR A 72 -1.72 -15.54 3.33
N LEU A 73 -1.73 -14.91 4.52
CA LEU A 73 -2.04 -13.48 4.66
C LEU A 73 -0.99 -12.60 3.99
N SER A 74 0.29 -12.94 4.11
CA SER A 74 1.37 -12.23 3.42
C SER A 74 1.25 -12.31 1.89
N ARG A 75 0.82 -13.45 1.33
CA ARG A 75 0.58 -13.57 -0.13
C ARG A 75 -0.57 -12.69 -0.60
N ILE A 76 -1.67 -12.65 0.15
CA ILE A 76 -2.81 -11.78 -0.16
C ILE A 76 -2.36 -10.31 -0.07
N ALA A 77 -1.53 -9.97 0.91
CA ALA A 77 -0.95 -8.64 1.06
C ALA A 77 -0.02 -8.23 -0.09
N THR A 78 0.81 -9.15 -0.57
CA THR A 78 1.63 -8.94 -1.76
C THR A 78 0.75 -8.75 -3.00
N ALA A 79 -0.32 -9.53 -3.16
CA ALA A 79 -1.26 -9.38 -4.26
C ALA A 79 -2.01 -8.04 -4.20
N ALA A 80 -2.46 -7.62 -3.03
CA ALA A 80 -3.10 -6.33 -2.80
C ALA A 80 -2.15 -5.16 -3.10
N ASN A 81 -0.89 -5.25 -2.67
CA ASN A 81 0.13 -4.26 -3.01
C ASN A 81 0.41 -4.25 -4.51
N PHE A 82 0.50 -5.40 -5.16
CA PHE A 82 0.67 -5.49 -6.60
C PHE A 82 -0.49 -4.80 -7.34
N ILE A 83 -1.74 -5.02 -6.91
CA ILE A 83 -2.89 -4.31 -7.47
C ILE A 83 -2.78 -2.81 -7.22
N ASN A 84 -2.34 -2.35 -6.04
CA ASN A 84 -2.15 -0.93 -5.78
C ASN A 84 -1.04 -0.31 -6.64
N VAL A 85 0.00 -1.07 -7.00
CA VAL A 85 1.08 -0.62 -7.90
C VAL A 85 0.60 -0.56 -9.35
N VAL A 86 -0.11 -1.60 -9.82
CA VAL A 86 -0.58 -1.70 -11.20
C VAL A 86 -1.80 -0.80 -11.47
N ALA A 87 -2.68 -0.68 -10.48
CA ALA A 87 -3.89 0.14 -10.51
C ALA A 87 -3.85 1.12 -9.32
N PRO A 88 -3.19 2.29 -9.48
CA PRO A 88 -3.04 3.30 -8.43
C PRO A 88 -4.39 3.97 -8.14
N THR A 89 -5.23 3.25 -7.41
CA THR A 89 -6.58 3.64 -6.98
C THR A 89 -6.55 4.23 -5.57
N ALA A 90 -5.46 4.91 -5.22
CA ALA A 90 -5.22 5.46 -3.89
C ALA A 90 -5.42 4.43 -2.75
N GLY A 91 -5.02 3.17 -2.97
CA GLY A 91 -5.12 2.10 -1.98
C GLY A 91 -6.44 1.31 -1.98
N ALA A 92 -7.47 1.77 -2.71
CA ALA A 92 -8.77 1.11 -2.75
C ALA A 92 -8.73 -0.30 -3.36
N GLY A 93 -7.86 -0.54 -4.35
CA GLY A 93 -7.71 -1.84 -5.00
C GLY A 93 -7.24 -2.95 -4.04
N GLY A 94 -6.26 -2.65 -3.20
CA GLY A 94 -5.81 -3.57 -2.16
C GLY A 94 -6.91 -3.87 -1.14
N VAL A 95 -7.58 -2.82 -0.65
CA VAL A 95 -8.69 -2.90 0.32
C VAL A 95 -9.86 -3.73 -0.22
N ALA A 96 -10.23 -3.55 -1.48
CA ALA A 96 -11.27 -4.30 -2.14
C ALA A 96 -10.90 -5.80 -2.28
N LEU A 97 -9.64 -6.10 -2.61
CA LEU A 97 -9.16 -7.49 -2.65
C LEU A 97 -9.25 -8.15 -1.27
N PHE A 98 -8.88 -7.43 -0.20
CA PHE A 98 -9.00 -7.95 1.17
C PHE A 98 -10.45 -8.17 1.59
N ALA A 99 -11.34 -7.22 1.31
CA ALA A 99 -12.76 -7.36 1.61
C ALA A 99 -13.39 -8.53 0.82
N ALA A 100 -12.99 -8.70 -0.44
CA ALA A 100 -13.43 -9.82 -1.28
C ALA A 100 -12.91 -11.18 -0.77
N GLU A 101 -11.64 -11.26 -0.35
CA GLU A 101 -11.06 -12.50 0.17
C GLU A 101 -11.66 -12.87 1.53
N ALA A 102 -11.87 -11.90 2.43
CA ALA A 102 -12.55 -12.12 3.70
C ALA A 102 -14.01 -12.57 3.51
N LYS A 103 -14.73 -12.02 2.52
CA LYS A 103 -16.05 -12.48 2.12
C LYS A 103 -16.00 -13.91 1.54
N ARG A 104 -15.00 -14.23 0.73
CA ARG A 104 -14.81 -15.57 0.14
C ARG A 104 -14.53 -16.64 1.21
N ARG A 105 -13.91 -16.25 2.33
CA ARG A 105 -13.64 -17.13 3.48
C ARG A 105 -14.79 -17.21 4.49
N GLY A 106 -15.96 -16.63 4.17
CA GLY A 106 -17.17 -16.77 4.99
C GLY A 106 -17.23 -15.82 6.19
N HIS A 107 -16.36 -14.81 6.27
CA HIS A 107 -16.46 -13.81 7.33
C HIS A 107 -17.63 -12.84 7.07
N PRO A 108 -18.35 -12.41 8.12
CA PRO A 108 -19.37 -11.38 7.99
C PRO A 108 -18.76 -10.13 7.34
N ALA A 109 -19.43 -9.59 6.31
CA ALA A 109 -18.92 -8.46 5.53
C ALA A 109 -18.53 -7.25 6.40
N GLY A 110 -19.24 -7.03 7.52
CA GLY A 110 -18.89 -5.99 8.49
C GLY A 110 -17.51 -6.18 9.14
N LYS A 111 -17.17 -7.40 9.55
CA LYS A 111 -15.85 -7.70 10.15
C LYS A 111 -14.71 -7.52 9.14
N ALA A 112 -14.94 -7.90 7.88
CA ALA A 112 -13.97 -7.72 6.80
C ALA A 112 -13.68 -6.24 6.52
N THR A 113 -14.71 -5.39 6.49
CA THR A 113 -14.57 -3.95 6.29
C THR A 113 -13.83 -3.28 7.45
N VAL A 114 -14.16 -3.65 8.69
CA VAL A 114 -13.46 -3.15 9.89
C VAL A 114 -11.98 -3.56 9.87
N ALA A 115 -11.66 -4.80 9.48
CA ALA A 115 -10.29 -5.26 9.32
C ALA A 115 -9.49 -4.39 8.33
N ALA A 116 -10.09 -4.13 7.17
CA ALA A 116 -9.44 -3.36 6.13
C ALA A 116 -9.29 -1.88 6.53
N ALA A 117 -10.29 -1.30 7.20
CA ALA A 117 -10.22 0.06 7.72
C ALA A 117 -9.15 0.19 8.82
N LEU A 118 -9.06 -0.78 9.74
CA LEU A 118 -8.01 -0.82 10.75
C LEU A 118 -6.62 -0.92 10.13
N PHE A 119 -6.48 -1.71 9.07
CA PHE A 119 -5.22 -1.82 8.35
C PHE A 119 -4.78 -0.47 7.76
N ILE A 120 -5.66 0.22 7.04
CA ILE A 120 -5.37 1.55 6.47
C ILE A 120 -4.99 2.53 7.57
N LEU A 121 -5.71 2.52 8.69
CA LEU A 121 -5.45 3.41 9.81
C LEU A 121 -4.08 3.14 10.44
N LEU A 122 -3.71 1.87 10.63
CA LEU A 122 -2.40 1.49 11.16
C LEU A 122 -1.26 1.83 10.20
N ASP A 123 -1.48 1.68 8.90
CA ASP A 123 -0.51 2.03 7.86
C ASP A 123 -0.29 3.55 7.81
N LEU A 124 -1.38 4.33 7.78
CA LEU A 124 -1.33 5.79 7.85
C LEU A 124 -0.69 6.28 9.16
N SER A 125 -1.00 5.64 10.29
CA SER A 125 -0.42 6.01 11.59
C SER A 125 1.08 5.72 11.62
N SER A 126 1.50 4.57 11.10
CA SER A 126 2.93 4.21 10.98
C SER A 126 3.66 5.21 10.09
N PHE A 127 3.06 5.58 8.97
CA PHE A 127 3.61 6.60 8.08
C PHE A 127 3.69 7.98 8.75
N LEU A 128 2.66 8.39 9.50
CA LEU A 128 2.65 9.66 10.23
C LEU A 128 3.77 9.74 11.28
N VAL A 129 4.12 8.64 11.94
CA VAL A 129 5.26 8.60 12.88
C VAL A 129 6.57 8.85 12.15
N VAL A 130 6.80 8.17 11.03
CA VAL A 130 8.00 8.34 10.20
C VAL A 130 8.05 9.75 9.60
N LEU A 131 6.92 10.25 9.10
CA LEU A 131 6.78 11.60 8.56
C LEU A 131 7.11 12.66 9.62
N SER A 132 6.61 12.49 10.85
CA SER A 132 6.91 13.40 11.96
C SER A 132 8.41 13.47 12.25
N LEU A 133 9.10 12.32 12.23
CA LEU A 133 10.57 12.29 12.36
C LEU A 133 11.26 13.00 11.18
N GLY A 134 10.77 12.79 9.96
CA GLY A 134 11.25 13.48 8.76
C GLY A 134 11.11 15.01 8.87
N LEU A 135 9.94 15.49 9.28
CA LEU A 135 9.69 16.91 9.50
C LEU A 135 10.60 17.51 10.57
N ILE A 136 10.84 16.79 11.67
CA ILE A 136 11.80 17.22 12.71
C ILE A 136 13.20 17.40 12.11
N VAL A 137 13.64 16.48 11.24
CA VAL A 137 14.93 16.59 10.56
C VAL A 137 14.96 17.78 9.60
N LEU A 138 13.90 18.03 8.84
CA LEU A 138 13.81 19.16 7.92
C LEU A 138 13.79 20.51 8.65
N VAL A 139 13.03 20.61 9.74
CA VAL A 139 13.05 21.78 10.64
C VAL A 139 14.47 22.05 11.14
N ARG A 140 15.20 21.01 11.54
CA ARG A 140 16.60 21.17 11.99
C ARG A 140 17.54 21.61 10.88
N ARG A 141 17.24 21.29 9.62
CA ARG A 141 18.02 21.69 8.44
C ARG A 141 17.61 23.07 7.90
N ASN A 142 16.54 23.69 8.42
CA ASN A 142 15.92 24.91 7.88
C ASN A 142 15.48 24.79 6.41
N ASP A 143 15.24 23.56 5.93
CA ASP A 143 14.78 23.27 4.57
C ASP A 143 13.27 22.98 4.54
N LEU A 144 12.51 23.41 5.56
CA LEU A 144 11.09 23.13 5.63
C LEU A 144 10.31 24.06 4.70
N ASP A 145 9.69 23.49 3.67
CA ASP A 145 8.88 24.20 2.69
C ASP A 145 7.37 24.16 3.00
N ALA A 146 6.64 25.15 2.49
CA ALA A 146 5.18 25.21 2.59
C ALA A 146 4.49 23.99 1.93
N GLY A 147 5.11 23.39 0.90
CA GLY A 147 4.62 22.16 0.28
C GLY A 147 4.61 20.97 1.25
N GLU A 148 5.65 20.82 2.07
CA GLU A 148 5.78 19.68 2.99
C GLU A 148 4.82 19.81 4.17
N ILE A 149 4.63 21.03 4.68
CA ILE A 149 3.67 21.33 5.74
C ILE A 149 2.24 21.03 5.27
N SER A 150 1.88 21.52 4.08
CA SER A 150 0.53 21.34 3.53
C SER A 150 0.23 19.86 3.19
N ALA A 151 1.18 19.15 2.58
CA ALA A 151 1.04 17.72 2.32
C ALA A 151 0.87 16.90 3.60
N SER A 152 1.65 17.22 4.64
CA SER A 152 1.56 16.56 5.94
C SER A 152 0.21 16.82 6.62
N ALA A 153 -0.30 18.05 6.53
CA ALA A 153 -1.61 18.42 7.07
C ALA A 153 -2.76 17.68 6.37
N ILE A 154 -2.72 17.56 5.04
CA ILE A 154 -3.71 16.82 4.26
C ILE A 154 -3.70 15.34 4.64
N LEU A 155 -2.52 14.75 4.79
CA LEU A 155 -2.38 13.34 5.16
C LEU A 155 -2.89 13.08 6.58
N PHE A 156 -2.59 13.98 7.52
CA PHE A 156 -3.13 13.93 8.88
C PHE A 156 -4.66 14.04 8.90
N ALA A 157 -5.24 14.98 8.13
CA ALA A 157 -6.68 15.13 8.01
C ALA A 157 -7.35 13.86 7.46
N THR A 158 -6.73 13.22 6.46
CA THR A 158 -7.21 11.96 5.89
C THR A 158 -7.23 10.85 6.93
N ALA A 159 -6.15 10.72 7.73
CA ALA A 159 -6.10 9.74 8.82
C ALA A 159 -7.19 9.98 9.87
N MET A 160 -7.48 11.25 10.23
CA MET A 160 -8.59 11.57 11.14
C MET A 160 -9.96 11.19 10.57
N VAL A 161 -10.19 11.41 9.28
CA VAL A 161 -11.45 11.01 8.61
C VAL A 161 -11.64 9.49 8.68
N PHE A 162 -10.60 8.72 8.39
CA PHE A 162 -10.64 7.26 8.52
C PHE A 162 -10.90 6.82 9.97
N ALA A 163 -10.24 7.43 10.95
CA ALA A 163 -10.46 7.15 12.36
C ALA A 163 -11.90 7.45 12.80
N PHE A 164 -12.46 8.57 12.35
CA PHE A 164 -13.83 8.96 12.63
C PHE A 164 -14.85 7.96 12.05
N PHE A 165 -14.68 7.55 10.78
CA PHE A 165 -15.56 6.54 10.18
C PHE A 165 -15.47 5.19 10.89
N LEU A 166 -14.27 4.81 11.35
CA LEU A 166 -14.06 3.56 12.07
C LEU A 166 -14.71 3.60 13.45
N TYR A 167 -14.62 4.74 14.15
CA TYR A 167 -15.32 4.97 15.41
C TYR A 167 -16.84 4.93 15.25
N LEU A 168 -17.39 5.50 14.17
CA LEU A 168 -18.83 5.51 13.90
C LEU A 168 -19.39 4.14 13.49
N GLY A 169 -18.52 3.24 13.01
CA GLY A 169 -18.88 1.88 12.58
C GLY A 169 -18.84 0.82 13.69
N TYR A 170 -18.43 1.19 14.90
CA TYR A 170 -18.49 0.37 16.12
C TYR A 170 -19.76 0.68 16.91
#